data_AF-A0A3D1YNU4-F1
#
_entry.id   AF-A0A3D1YNU4-F1
#
_cell.length_a   1.000
_cell.length_b   1.000
_cell.length_c   1.000
_cell.angle_alpha   90.00
_cell.angle_beta   90.00
_cell.angle_gamma   90.00
#
_symmetry.space_group_name_H-M   'P 1'
#
loop_
_entity.id
_entity.type
_entity.pdbx_description
1 polymer ?
#
loop_
_entity_poly.entity_id
_entity_poly.type
_entity_poly.pdbx_seq_one_letter_code
_entity_poly.pdbx_strand_id
1 'polypeptide(L)'
;MSIIQDDMNHEFPDSTNPSIESGNDIVIDKNGMGYTPLQSHYLTLLGRLVDVQNEYKTDPSAEAWLMSAIKKSVYSAYCDCIEAKIEDPAKLILQPEQQVN
;
A
#
# COMPACT_ATOMS: atom_id res chain seq x y z
N MET A 1 69.52 -20.59 -5.77
CA MET A 1 69.66 -19.83 -4.52
C MET A 1 68.38 -19.05 -4.30
N SER A 2 67.89 -19.10 -3.07
CA SER A 2 66.78 -18.36 -2.46
C SER A 2 66.87 -16.85 -2.76
N ILE A 3 65.81 -16.02 -2.75
CA ILE A 3 65.08 -15.59 -1.55
C ILE A 3 63.72 -14.95 -1.94
N ILE A 4 62.74 -15.25 -1.10
CA ILE A 4 61.36 -14.76 -0.96
C ILE A 4 61.32 -13.25 -0.64
N GLN A 5 60.40 -12.52 -1.27
CA GLN A 5 59.71 -11.32 -0.75
C GLN A 5 58.31 -11.37 -1.40
N ASP A 6 57.30 -11.91 -0.71
CA ASP A 6 56.41 -11.15 0.18
C ASP A 6 55.85 -9.89 -0.50
N ASP A 7 54.73 -10.03 -1.21
CA ASP A 7 53.58 -9.22 -0.88
C ASP A 7 52.29 -9.90 -1.31
N MET A 8 51.52 -10.24 -0.28
CA MET A 8 50.20 -10.82 -0.34
C MET A 8 49.22 -9.77 -0.87
N ASN A 9 49.01 -9.75 -2.18
CA ASN A 9 47.76 -9.21 -2.74
C ASN A 9 46.64 -10.22 -2.48
N HIS A 10 46.20 -10.29 -1.22
CA HIS A 10 44.90 -10.84 -0.88
C HIS A 10 43.89 -9.77 -1.29
N GLU A 11 43.47 -9.81 -2.56
CA GLU A 11 42.19 -9.21 -2.95
C GLU A 11 41.16 -9.85 -2.02
N PHE A 12 40.71 -9.07 -1.03
CA PHE A 12 39.52 -9.38 -0.27
C PHE A 12 38.45 -9.74 -1.30
N PRO A 13 37.81 -10.93 -1.23
CA PRO A 13 36.64 -11.16 -2.04
C PRO A 13 35.70 -10.03 -1.69
N ASP A 14 35.45 -9.17 -2.69
CA ASP A 14 34.47 -8.12 -2.65
C ASP A 14 33.25 -8.76 -2.00
N SER A 15 32.95 -8.27 -0.81
CA SER A 15 31.79 -8.70 -0.05
C SER A 15 30.63 -8.23 -0.89
N THR A 16 30.27 -9.09 -1.84
CA THR A 16 29.06 -9.02 -2.61
C THR A 16 28.00 -9.15 -1.53
N ASN A 17 27.63 -8.00 -0.96
CA ASN A 17 26.37 -7.85 -0.30
C ASN A 17 25.41 -8.47 -1.31
N PRO A 18 24.71 -9.57 -0.97
CA PRO A 18 23.51 -9.86 -1.71
C PRO A 18 22.67 -8.62 -1.43
N SER A 19 22.62 -7.70 -2.41
CA SER A 19 21.58 -6.69 -2.50
C SER A 19 20.33 -7.46 -2.17
N ILE A 20 19.80 -7.23 -0.97
CA ILE A 20 18.55 -7.81 -0.55
C ILE A 20 17.63 -7.38 -1.69
N GLU A 21 17.23 -8.35 -2.51
CA GLU A 21 16.09 -8.23 -3.38
C GLU A 21 14.96 -7.95 -2.39
N SER A 22 14.79 -6.66 -2.09
CA SER A 22 13.64 -6.15 -1.40
C SER A 22 12.52 -6.58 -2.30
N GLY A 23 11.86 -7.66 -1.89
CA GLY A 23 10.68 -8.23 -2.53
C GLY A 23 9.56 -7.20 -2.47
N ASN A 24 9.73 -6.10 -3.19
CA ASN A 24 8.65 -5.38 -3.81
C ASN A 24 8.29 -6.24 -5.01
N ASP A 25 7.58 -7.34 -4.76
CA ASP A 25 6.59 -7.79 -5.72
C ASP A 25 5.65 -6.60 -5.91
N ILE A 26 5.97 -5.77 -6.89
CA ILE A 26 5.12 -4.68 -7.33
C ILE A 26 3.87 -5.39 -7.82
N VAL A 27 2.82 -5.36 -7.01
CA VAL A 27 1.49 -5.80 -7.42
C VAL A 27 1.08 -4.83 -8.53
N ILE A 28 1.29 -5.25 -9.78
CA ILE A 28 0.90 -4.47 -10.95
C ILE A 28 -0.63 -4.44 -10.96
N ASP A 29 -1.19 -3.39 -10.40
CA ASP A 29 -2.61 -3.12 -10.49
C ASP A 29 -2.93 -2.64 -11.92
N LYS A 30 -4.15 -2.95 -12.38
CA LYS A 30 -4.58 -3.00 -13.79
C LYS A 30 -4.53 -1.67 -14.56
N ASN A 31 -4.04 -0.58 -13.94
CA ASN A 31 -4.00 0.78 -14.49
C ASN A 31 -2.60 1.30 -14.86
N GLY A 32 -1.54 0.48 -14.79
CA GLY A 32 -0.21 0.85 -15.31
C GLY A 32 0.55 1.91 -14.49
N MET A 33 -0.02 2.42 -13.40
CA MET A 33 0.70 3.13 -12.34
C MET A 33 1.02 2.13 -11.24
N GLY A 34 2.30 1.76 -11.09
CA GLY A 34 2.73 0.84 -10.04
C GLY A 34 2.57 1.49 -8.68
N TYR A 35 1.59 1.04 -7.89
CA TYR A 35 1.50 1.40 -6.47
C TYR A 35 2.50 0.58 -5.66
N THR A 36 3.05 1.18 -4.61
CA THR A 36 3.80 0.42 -3.61
C THR A 36 2.84 -0.53 -2.87
N PRO A 37 3.33 -1.64 -2.28
CA PRO A 37 2.48 -2.52 -1.48
C PRO A 37 1.67 -1.79 -0.40
N LEU A 38 2.25 -0.75 0.21
CA LEU A 38 1.59 0.08 1.20
C LEU A 38 0.48 0.95 0.60
N GLN A 39 0.72 1.56 -0.56
CA GLN A 39 -0.32 2.31 -1.28
C GLN A 39 -1.49 1.42 -1.67
N SER A 40 -1.22 0.23 -2.22
CA SER A 40 -2.27 -0.75 -2.55
C SER A 40 -3.05 -1.20 -1.31
N HIS A 41 -2.37 -1.36 -0.17
CA HIS A 41 -3.02 -1.68 1.10
C HIS A 41 -4.01 -0.59 1.52
N TYR A 42 -3.62 0.69 1.47
CA TYR A 42 -4.50 1.79 1.84
C TYR A 42 -5.72 1.91 0.91
N LEU A 43 -5.53 1.78 -0.40
CA LEU A 43 -6.65 1.78 -1.36
C LEU A 43 -7.61 0.61 -1.11
N THR A 44 -7.08 -0.59 -0.87
CA THR A 44 -7.88 -1.78 -0.58
C THR A 44 -8.68 -1.61 0.72
N LEU A 45 -8.03 -1.10 1.77
CA LEU A 45 -8.68 -0.83 3.05
C LEU A 45 -9.81 0.20 2.90
N LEU A 46 -9.54 1.30 2.19
CA LEU A 46 -10.52 2.34 1.94
C LEU A 46 -11.75 1.80 1.20
N GLY A 47 -11.54 1.02 0.13
CA GLY A 47 -12.64 0.39 -0.63
C GLY A 47 -13.50 -0.51 0.25
N ARG A 48 -12.88 -1.40 1.04
CA ARG A 48 -13.62 -2.30 1.94
C ARG A 48 -14.42 -1.54 3.00
N LEU A 49 -13.89 -0.44 3.53
CA LEU A 49 -14.62 0.38 4.51
C LEU A 49 -15.80 1.13 3.88
N VAL A 50 -15.68 1.54 2.61
CA VAL A 50 -16.79 2.12 1.85
C VAL A 50 -17.87 1.08 1.58
N ASP A 51 -17.50 -0.15 1.21
CA ASP A 51 -18.44 -1.26 1.03
C ASP A 51 -19.23 -1.53 2.31
N VAL A 52 -18.52 -1.65 3.45
CA VAL A 52 -19.14 -1.80 4.77
C VAL A 52 -20.06 -0.61 5.08
N GLN A 53 -19.62 0.62 4.80
CA GLN A 53 -20.46 1.79 5.00
C GLN A 53 -21.76 1.72 4.18
N ASN A 54 -21.68 1.27 2.92
CA ASN A 54 -22.83 1.18 2.03
C ASN A 54 -23.80 0.08 2.47
N GLU A 55 -23.29 -1.07 2.92
CA GLU A 55 -24.09 -2.14 3.51
C GLU A 55 -24.90 -1.62 4.72
N TYR A 56 -24.22 -1.01 5.69
CA TYR A 56 -24.85 -0.51 6.92
C TYR A 56 -25.73 0.74 6.71
N LYS A 57 -25.56 1.50 5.62
CA LYS A 57 -26.50 2.58 5.27
C LYS A 57 -27.90 2.03 4.94
N THR A 58 -27.97 0.80 4.43
CA THR A 58 -29.22 0.15 4.03
C THR A 58 -29.86 -0.69 5.12
N ASP A 59 -29.16 -0.93 6.24
CA ASP A 59 -29.66 -1.69 7.38
C ASP A 59 -30.47 -0.79 8.35
N PRO A 60 -31.79 -0.99 8.47
CA PRO A 60 -32.65 -0.22 9.38
C PRO A 60 -32.40 -0.52 10.87
N SER A 61 -31.72 -1.63 11.17
CA SER A 61 -31.46 -2.10 12.54
C SER A 61 -30.07 -1.68 13.05
N ALA A 62 -29.26 -1.05 12.20
CA ALA A 62 -27.90 -0.67 12.55
C ALA A 62 -27.86 0.33 13.72
N GLU A 63 -27.03 0.02 14.71
CA GLU A 63 -26.84 0.90 15.86
C GLU A 63 -26.14 2.22 15.45
N ALA A 64 -26.60 3.36 16.00
CA ALA A 64 -26.11 4.68 15.60
C ALA A 64 -24.59 4.88 15.83
N TRP A 65 -24.02 4.21 16.84
CA TRP A 65 -22.58 4.27 17.11
C TRP A 65 -21.76 3.55 16.04
N LEU A 66 -22.31 2.50 15.43
CA LEU A 66 -21.63 1.69 14.43
C LEU A 66 -21.40 2.48 13.15
N MET A 67 -22.44 3.15 12.65
CA MET A 67 -22.31 4.07 11.51
C MET A 67 -21.31 5.20 11.79
N SER A 68 -21.29 5.71 13.03
CA SER A 68 -20.33 6.74 13.45
C SER A 68 -18.89 6.21 13.48
N ALA A 69 -18.67 4.98 13.93
CA ALA A 69 -17.37 4.31 13.90
C ALA A 69 -16.90 4.08 12.46
N ILE A 70 -17.77 3.54 11.60
CA ILE A 70 -17.46 3.29 10.18
C ILE A 70 -17.05 4.60 9.47
N LYS A 71 -17.79 5.69 9.66
CA LYS A 71 -17.44 7.01 9.08
C LYS A 71 -16.05 7.48 9.50
N LYS A 72 -15.70 7.30 10.78
CA LYS A 72 -14.36 7.66 11.29
C LYS A 72 -13.27 6.78 10.68
N SER A 73 -13.52 5.48 10.54
CA SER A 73 -12.58 4.54 9.89
C SER A 73 -12.36 4.91 8.42
N VAL A 74 -13.42 5.22 7.67
CA VAL A 74 -13.31 5.69 6.26
C VAL A 74 -12.47 6.96 6.18
N TYR A 75 -12.73 7.94 7.06
CA TYR A 75 -11.96 9.18 7.08
C TYR A 75 -10.47 8.94 7.39
N SER A 76 -10.18 8.10 8.38
CA SER A 76 -8.80 7.74 8.73
C SER A 76 -8.06 7.09 7.56
N ALA A 77 -8.67 6.09 6.91
CA ALA A 77 -8.07 5.42 5.75
C ALA A 77 -7.86 6.38 4.56
N TYR A 78 -8.76 7.37 4.39
CA TYR A 78 -8.57 8.41 3.39
C TYR A 78 -7.40 9.34 3.72
N CYS A 79 -7.19 9.68 5.00
CA CYS A 79 -5.99 10.41 5.43
C CYS A 79 -4.71 9.62 5.12
N ASP A 80 -4.69 8.31 5.37
CA ASP A 80 -3.54 7.45 5.02
C ASP A 80 -3.26 7.49 3.50
N CYS A 81 -4.30 7.53 2.66
CA CYS A 81 -4.15 7.69 1.22
C CYS A 81 -3.54 9.06 0.83
N ILE A 82 -3.95 10.15 1.50
CA ILE A 82 -3.38 11.48 1.28
C ILE A 82 -1.89 11.50 1.66
N GLU A 83 -1.54 10.92 2.82
CA GLU A 83 -0.16 10.81 3.29
C GLU A 83 0.70 10.00 2.32
N ALA A 84 0.15 8.93 1.76
CA ALA A 84 0.80 8.08 0.76
C ALA A 84 0.79 8.63 -0.68
N LYS A 85 0.31 9.88 -0.90
CA LYS A 85 0.26 10.58 -2.20
C LYS A 85 -0.58 9.86 -3.27
N ILE A 86 -1.66 9.23 -2.85
CA ILE A 86 -2.63 8.50 -3.69
C ILE A 86 -4.05 9.04 -3.49
N GLU A 87 -4.18 10.37 -3.33
CA GLU A 87 -5.49 11.01 -3.11
C GLU A 87 -6.44 10.89 -4.29
N ASP A 88 -5.93 10.95 -5.52
CA ASP A 88 -6.77 10.91 -6.73
C ASP A 88 -7.48 9.56 -6.92
N PRO A 89 -6.79 8.40 -6.87
CA PRO A 89 -7.47 7.11 -6.89
C PRO A 89 -8.38 6.92 -5.66
N ALA A 90 -7.99 7.44 -4.48
CA ALA A 90 -8.83 7.37 -3.29
C ALA A 90 -10.13 8.16 -3.43
N LYS A 91 -10.11 9.34 -4.07
CA LYS A 91 -11.32 10.12 -4.37
C LYS A 91 -12.28 9.35 -5.28
N LEU A 92 -11.78 8.57 -6.24
CA LEU A 92 -12.63 7.74 -7.10
C LEU A 92 -13.39 6.67 -6.30
N ILE A 93 -12.75 6.08 -5.27
CA ILE A 93 -13.40 5.10 -4.37
C ILE A 93 -14.50 5.75 -3.54
N LEU A 94 -14.33 7.02 -3.15
CA LEU A 94 -15.32 7.76 -2.35
C LEU A 94 -16.49 8.32 -3.17
N GLN A 95 -16.40 8.31 -4.50
CA GLN A 95 -17.50 8.79 -5.33
C GLN A 95 -18.70 7.86 -5.15
N PRO A 96 -19.90 8.39 -4.85
CA PRO A 96 -21.10 7.58 -4.89
C PRO A 96 -21.23 7.01 -6.30
N GLU A 97 -21.47 5.70 -6.43
CA GLU A 97 -21.75 5.08 -7.72
C GLU A 97 -22.83 5.91 -8.42
N GLN A 98 -22.44 6.68 -9.44
CA GLN A 98 -23.42 7.28 -10.33
C GLN A 98 -24.05 6.12 -11.07
N GLN A 99 -25.23 5.69 -10.61
CA GLN A 99 -26.09 4.81 -11.39
C GLN A 99 -26.34 5.50 -12.74
N VAL A 100 -25.60 5.07 -13.76
CA VAL A 100 -25.85 5.46 -15.14
C VAL A 100 -27.11 4.70 -15.54
N ASN A 101 -28.21 5.44 -15.59
CA ASN A 101 -29.53 4.95 -16.01
C ASN A 101 -29.65 4.99 -17.54
#